data_AF-A0A1I0RSY6-F1
#
_entry.id   AF-A0A1I0RSY6-F1
#
_cell.length_a   1.000
_cell.length_b   1.000
_cell.length_c   1.000
_cell.angle_alpha   90.00
_cell.angle_beta   90.00
_cell.angle_gamma   90.00
#
_symmetry.space_group_name_H-M   'P 1'
#
loop_
_entity.id
_entity.type
_entity.pdbx_description
1 polymer ?
#
loop_
_entity_poly.entity_id
_entity_poly.type
_entity_poly.pdbx_seq_one_letter_code
_entity_poly.pdbx_strand_id
1 'polypeptide(L)'
;MKKTISSIAFGFTLITGLLLVFIGTRFLLLPYTAELAFGIQTPTGNDYSFHYIKGIRDLAVGLAILVMLLTRTQRGLGILLLTITIVPVTDFLIVLNAPGHLTERLYPHLTAVLLGIVLGAYYLLVSRKSSSNVAL
;
A
#
# COMPACT_ATOMS: atom_id res chain seq x y z
N MET A 1 -8.69 -21.60 14.37
CA MET A 1 -8.36 -20.16 14.58
C MET A 1 -7.07 -19.72 13.89
N LYS A 2 -5.89 -20.31 14.16
CA LYS A 2 -4.61 -19.89 13.53
C LYS A 2 -4.60 -19.94 12.00
N LYS A 3 -5.19 -21.00 11.40
CA LYS A 3 -5.30 -21.15 9.94
C LYS A 3 -6.17 -20.05 9.31
N THR A 4 -7.29 -19.72 9.95
CA THR A 4 -8.22 -18.67 9.52
C THR A 4 -7.57 -17.29 9.48
N ILE A 5 -6.83 -16.91 10.53
CA ILE A 5 -6.12 -15.62 10.60
C ILE A 5 -5.07 -15.52 9.48
N SER A 6 -4.34 -16.61 9.20
CA SER A 6 -3.34 -16.62 8.13
C SER A 6 -3.97 -16.48 6.75
N SER A 7 -5.09 -17.16 6.48
CA SER A 7 -5.82 -16.99 5.22
C SER A 7 -6.35 -15.55 5.05
N ILE A 8 -6.86 -14.94 6.12
CA ILE A 8 -7.33 -13.55 6.09
C ILE A 8 -6.18 -12.58 5.82
N ALA A 9 -5.08 -12.70 6.55
CA ALA A 9 -3.91 -11.84 6.36
C ALA A 9 -3.35 -11.98 4.94
N PHE A 10 -3.24 -13.21 4.43
CA PHE A 10 -2.83 -13.47 3.06
C PHE A 10 -3.76 -12.78 2.05
N GLY A 11 -5.08 -12.96 2.20
CA GLY A 11 -6.08 -12.37 1.31
C GLY A 11 -6.01 -10.84 1.29
N PHE A 12 -5.96 -10.20 2.45
CA PHE A 12 -5.83 -8.74 2.53
C PHE A 12 -4.51 -8.24 1.94
N THR A 13 -3.40 -8.95 2.18
CA THR A 13 -2.11 -8.55 1.61
C THR A 13 -2.08 -8.67 0.09
N LEU A 14 -2.70 -9.74 -0.43
CA LEU A 14 -2.86 -9.93 -1.87
C LEU A 14 -3.67 -8.79 -2.49
N ILE A 15 -4.81 -8.44 -1.86
CA ILE A 15 -5.65 -7.32 -2.29
C ILE A 15 -4.88 -5.99 -2.21
N THR A 16 -4.13 -5.73 -1.15
CA THR A 16 -3.29 -4.53 -1.02
C THR A 16 -2.28 -4.42 -2.16
N GLY A 17 -1.55 -5.50 -2.47
CA GLY A 17 -0.58 -5.51 -3.57
C GLY A 17 -1.24 -5.28 -4.94
N LEU A 18 -2.37 -5.95 -5.21
CA LEU A 18 -3.13 -5.78 -6.45
C LEU A 18 -3.73 -4.37 -6.59
N LEU A 19 -4.22 -3.78 -5.50
CA LEU A 19 -4.74 -2.41 -5.51
C LEU A 19 -3.65 -1.39 -5.81
N LEU A 20 -2.43 -1.55 -5.29
CA LEU A 20 -1.32 -0.67 -5.62
C LEU A 20 -0.89 -0.81 -7.09
N VAL A 21 -0.88 -2.04 -7.64
CA VAL A 21 -0.67 -2.26 -9.07
C VAL A 21 -1.74 -1.53 -9.89
N PHE A 22 -3.01 -1.66 -9.52
CA PHE A 22 -4.13 -0.95 -10.16
C PHE A 22 -4.00 0.57 -10.06
N ILE A 23 -3.69 1.12 -8.88
CA ILE A 23 -3.52 2.56 -8.69
C ILE A 23 -2.35 3.08 -9.52
N GLY A 24 -1.20 2.40 -9.45
CA GLY A 24 0.00 2.77 -10.19
C GLY A 24 -0.23 2.78 -11.70
N THR A 25 -0.82 1.69 -12.24
CA THR A 25 -1.22 1.62 -13.66
C THR A 25 -2.22 2.70 -14.04
N ARG A 26 -3.19 3.02 -13.18
CA ARG A 26 -4.15 4.11 -13.43
C ARG A 26 -3.47 5.47 -13.50
N PHE A 27 -2.48 5.75 -12.65
CA PHE A 27 -1.68 6.99 -12.75
C PHE A 27 -0.85 7.06 -14.04
N LEU A 28 -0.40 5.91 -14.57
CA LEU A 28 0.35 5.85 -15.83
C LEU A 28 -0.55 6.04 -17.07
N LEU A 29 -1.76 5.48 -17.06
CA LEU A 29 -2.66 5.48 -18.23
C LEU A 29 -3.68 6.62 -18.22
N LEU A 30 -4.16 7.01 -17.04
CA LEU A 30 -5.26 7.96 -16.83
C LEU A 30 -4.91 8.94 -15.69
N PRO A 31 -3.82 9.73 -15.81
CA PRO A 31 -3.26 10.51 -14.70
C PRO A 31 -4.26 11.50 -14.10
N TYR A 32 -5.01 12.22 -14.94
CA TYR A 32 -6.05 13.16 -14.48
C TYR A 32 -7.14 12.46 -13.65
N THR A 33 -7.66 11.34 -14.14
CA THR A 33 -8.69 10.58 -13.42
C THR A 33 -8.14 9.96 -12.13
N ALA A 34 -6.88 9.55 -12.13
CA ALA A 34 -6.21 9.02 -10.95
C ALA A 34 -6.03 10.09 -9.87
N GLU A 35 -5.65 11.30 -10.25
CA GLU A 35 -5.50 12.46 -9.36
C GLU A 35 -6.81 12.84 -8.67
N LEU A 36 -7.89 13.02 -9.45
CA LEU A 36 -9.21 13.29 -8.88
C LEU A 36 -9.67 12.17 -7.94
N ALA A 37 -9.34 10.92 -8.27
CA ALA A 37 -9.67 9.80 -7.41
C ALA A 37 -8.86 9.78 -6.11
N PHE A 38 -7.60 10.22 -6.17
CA PHE A 38 -6.68 10.35 -5.03
C PHE A 38 -7.13 11.43 -4.04
N GLY A 39 -7.86 12.44 -4.52
CA GLY A 39 -8.47 13.48 -3.68
C GLY A 39 -7.81 14.85 -3.75
N ILE A 40 -6.97 15.08 -4.77
CA ILE A 40 -6.34 16.38 -5.02
C ILE A 40 -6.66 16.85 -6.44
N GLN A 41 -6.41 18.13 -6.70
CA GLN A 41 -6.46 18.71 -8.03
C GLN A 41 -5.39 19.79 -8.17
N THR A 42 -4.48 19.58 -9.11
CA THR A 42 -3.33 20.43 -9.38
C THR A 42 -3.44 21.01 -10.78
N PRO A 43 -3.14 22.30 -10.99
CA PRO A 43 -3.01 22.86 -12.33
C PRO A 43 -1.79 22.24 -13.02
N THR A 44 -2.00 21.24 -13.86
CA THR A 44 -0.91 20.52 -14.55
C THR A 44 -0.53 21.12 -15.90
N GLY A 45 -1.42 21.89 -16.54
CA GLY A 45 -1.17 22.41 -17.89
C GLY A 45 -0.90 21.31 -18.92
N ASN A 46 -1.51 20.13 -18.76
CA ASN A 46 -1.26 18.89 -19.51
C ASN A 46 0.13 18.23 -19.29
N ASP A 47 0.93 18.71 -18.34
CA ASP A 47 2.13 18.00 -17.90
C ASP A 47 1.81 17.06 -16.72
N TYR A 48 1.84 15.75 -17.00
CA TYR A 48 1.57 14.70 -16.03
C TYR A 48 2.84 13.97 -15.56
N SER A 49 4.03 14.54 -15.78
CA SER A 49 5.31 13.89 -15.46
C SER A 49 5.40 13.45 -13.99
N PHE A 50 4.93 14.26 -13.04
CA PHE A 50 4.89 13.89 -11.63
C PHE A 50 3.86 12.79 -11.32
N HIS A 51 2.73 12.76 -12.02
CA HIS A 51 1.74 11.67 -11.90
C HIS A 51 2.33 10.35 -12.36
N TYR A 52 3.12 10.35 -13.43
CA TYR A 52 3.81 9.14 -13.91
C TYR A 52 4.89 8.68 -12.94
N ILE A 53 5.68 9.60 -12.38
CA ILE A 53 6.67 9.29 -11.33
C ILE A 53 6.00 8.68 -10.10
N LYS A 54 4.85 9.20 -9.68
CA LYS A 54 4.05 8.61 -8.61
C LYS A 54 3.54 7.22 -9.01
N GLY A 55 2.92 7.11 -10.18
CA GLY A 55 2.29 5.88 -10.65
C GLY A 55 3.25 4.70 -10.73
N ILE A 56 4.47 4.92 -11.23
CA ILE A 56 5.46 3.84 -11.31
C ILE A 56 5.95 3.38 -9.92
N ARG A 57 5.99 4.28 -8.93
CA ARG A 57 6.35 3.94 -7.54
C ARG A 57 5.27 3.09 -6.89
N ASP A 58 3.99 3.46 -7.04
CA ASP A 58 2.86 2.67 -6.53
C ASP A 58 2.84 1.28 -7.18
N LEU A 59 3.04 1.21 -8.51
CA LEU A 59 3.14 -0.04 -9.25
C LEU A 59 4.27 -0.92 -8.74
N ALA A 60 5.48 -0.37 -8.60
CA ALA A 60 6.66 -1.11 -8.15
C ALA A 60 6.49 -1.65 -6.72
N VAL A 61 5.94 -0.85 -5.79
CA VAL A 61 5.67 -1.29 -4.41
C VAL A 61 4.61 -2.38 -4.39
N GLY A 62 3.54 -2.23 -5.18
CA GLY A 62 2.51 -3.27 -5.32
C GLY A 62 3.09 -4.61 -5.79
N LEU A 63 3.92 -4.58 -6.83
CA LEU A 63 4.63 -5.76 -7.33
C LEU A 63 5.59 -6.35 -6.29
N ALA A 64 6.34 -5.52 -5.56
CA ALA A 64 7.23 -6.00 -4.51
C ALA A 64 6.47 -6.74 -3.39
N ILE A 65 5.33 -6.19 -2.94
CA ILE A 65 4.45 -6.85 -1.96
C ILE A 65 3.98 -8.21 -2.49
N LEU A 66 3.51 -8.27 -3.74
CA LEU A 66 3.02 -9.51 -4.34
C LEU A 66 4.13 -10.56 -4.48
N VAL A 67 5.32 -10.17 -4.97
CA VAL A 67 6.48 -11.07 -5.08
C VAL A 67 6.87 -11.63 -3.73
N MET A 68 6.96 -10.79 -2.69
CA MET A 68 7.34 -11.26 -1.35
C MET A 68 6.26 -12.14 -0.71
N LEU A 69 4.98 -11.85 -0.95
CA LEU A 69 3.86 -12.66 -0.49
C LEU A 69 3.89 -14.06 -1.13
N LEU A 70 4.07 -14.13 -2.46
CA LEU A 70 4.06 -15.37 -3.23
C LEU A 70 5.32 -16.21 -3.03
N THR A 71 6.49 -15.58 -2.86
CA THR A 71 7.75 -16.27 -2.50
C THR A 71 7.86 -16.60 -1.01
N ARG A 72 6.84 -16.24 -0.22
CA ARG A 72 6.71 -16.53 1.22
C ARG A 72 7.85 -15.96 2.09
N THR A 73 8.45 -14.84 1.69
CA THR A 73 9.45 -14.12 2.49
C THR A 73 8.79 -13.28 3.60
N GLN A 74 8.16 -13.94 4.56
CA GLN A 74 7.25 -13.33 5.55
C GLN A 74 7.90 -12.18 6.34
N ARG A 75 9.12 -12.37 6.87
CA ARG A 75 9.80 -11.33 7.65
C ARG A 75 10.08 -10.09 6.81
N GLY A 76 10.62 -10.27 5.60
CA GLY A 76 10.90 -9.18 4.68
C GLY A 76 9.62 -8.44 4.26
N LEU A 77 8.54 -9.18 3.99
CA LEU A 77 7.23 -8.62 3.67
C LEU A 77 6.69 -7.76 4.82
N GLY A 78 6.83 -8.23 6.06
CA GLY A 78 6.45 -7.46 7.26
C GLY A 78 7.23 -6.16 7.40
N ILE A 79 8.56 -6.19 7.21
CA ILE A 79 9.41 -4.99 7.22
C ILE A 79 9.00 -4.04 6.10
N LEU A 80 8.79 -4.55 4.88
CA LEU A 80 8.38 -3.77 3.73
C LEU A 80 7.07 -3.03 4.03
N LEU A 81 6.01 -3.74 4.43
CA LEU A 81 4.69 -3.17 4.72
C LEU A 81 4.75 -2.06 5.78
N LEU A 82 5.50 -2.25 6.87
CA LEU A 82 5.68 -1.21 7.89
C LEU A 82 6.45 0.01 7.36
N THR A 83 7.52 -0.22 6.61
CA THR A 83 8.35 0.87 6.08
C THR A 83 7.56 1.71 5.06
N ILE A 84 6.86 1.04 4.14
CA ILE A 84 6.09 1.73 3.10
C ILE A 84 4.83 2.40 3.65
N THR A 85 4.39 2.11 4.87
CA THR A 85 3.25 2.77 5.52
C THR A 85 3.45 4.28 5.65
N ILE A 86 4.71 4.75 5.65
CA ILE A 86 5.02 6.19 5.61
C ILE A 86 4.38 6.87 4.38
N VAL A 87 4.24 6.15 3.25
CA VAL A 87 3.62 6.67 2.02
C VAL A 87 2.15 7.02 2.22
N PRO A 88 1.23 6.08 2.57
CA PRO A 88 -0.17 6.43 2.77
C PRO A 88 -0.42 7.37 3.97
N VAL A 89 0.47 7.41 4.97
CA VAL A 89 0.42 8.45 6.02
C VAL A 89 0.65 9.83 5.39
N THR A 90 1.68 9.95 4.56
CA THR A 90 1.99 11.21 3.88
C THR A 90 0.91 11.59 2.89
N ASP A 91 0.39 10.64 2.12
CA ASP A 91 -0.71 10.85 1.18
C ASP A 91 -1.98 11.33 1.88
N PHE A 92 -2.34 10.72 3.03
CA PHE A 92 -3.44 11.17 3.87
C PHE A 92 -3.27 12.64 4.27
N LEU A 93 -2.07 13.02 4.75
CA LEU A 93 -1.78 14.39 5.17
C LEU A 93 -1.83 15.37 3.99
N ILE A 94 -1.34 14.97 2.81
CA ILE A 94 -1.42 15.80 1.60
C ILE A 94 -2.88 16.08 1.23
N VAL A 95 -3.74 15.05 1.22
CA VAL A 95 -5.16 15.21 0.90
C VAL A 95 -5.87 16.04 1.97
N LEU A 96 -5.60 15.80 3.25
CA LEU A 96 -6.20 16.55 4.36
C LEU A 96 -5.88 18.05 4.30
N ASN A 97 -4.68 18.39 3.82
CA ASN A 97 -4.24 19.79 3.68
C ASN A 97 -4.55 20.39 2.30
N ALA A 98 -5.18 19.62 1.38
CA ALA A 98 -5.57 20.15 0.09
C ALA A 98 -6.76 21.13 0.24
N PRO A 99 -6.74 22.28 -0.46
CA PRO A 99 -7.86 23.21 -0.46
C PRO A 99 -9.15 22.54 -0.96
N GLY A 100 -10.22 22.64 -0.16
CA GLY A 100 -11.52 22.08 -0.52
C GLY A 100 -11.57 20.56 -0.56
N HIS A 101 -10.68 19.86 0.16
CA HIS A 101 -10.69 18.40 0.21
C HIS A 101 -12.05 17.84 0.65
N LEU A 102 -12.37 16.67 0.11
CA LEU A 102 -13.56 15.91 0.48
C LEU A 102 -13.18 14.82 1.48
N THR A 103 -13.86 14.76 2.62
CA THR A 103 -13.55 13.81 3.70
C THR A 103 -13.55 12.36 3.22
N GLU A 104 -14.43 11.99 2.29
CA GLU A 104 -14.47 10.64 1.74
C GLU A 104 -13.21 10.22 0.99
N ARG A 105 -12.41 11.19 0.51
CA ARG A 105 -11.12 10.94 -0.15
C ARG A 105 -10.01 10.59 0.84
N LEU A 106 -10.22 10.78 2.14
CA LEU A 106 -9.29 10.40 3.19
C LEU A 106 -9.35 8.90 3.53
N TYR A 107 -10.52 8.27 3.34
CA TYR A 107 -10.74 6.87 3.75
C TYR A 107 -9.81 5.86 3.08
N PRO A 108 -9.52 5.93 1.77
CA PRO A 108 -8.59 5.00 1.14
C PRO A 108 -7.18 5.07 1.74
N HIS A 109 -6.70 6.29 2.04
CA HIS A 109 -5.38 6.50 2.64
C HIS A 109 -5.33 5.97 4.07
N LEU A 110 -6.33 6.29 4.89
CA LEU A 110 -6.42 5.78 6.26
C LEU A 110 -6.52 4.24 6.28
N THR A 111 -7.27 3.66 5.36
CA THR A 111 -7.38 2.20 5.21
C THR A 111 -6.03 1.58 4.87
N ALA A 112 -5.27 2.19 3.95
CA ALA A 112 -3.94 1.74 3.59
C ALA A 112 -2.96 1.82 4.78
N VAL A 113 -3.03 2.88 5.60
CA VAL A 113 -2.23 3.01 6.83
C VAL A 113 -2.54 1.86 7.80
N LEU A 114 -3.82 1.63 8.08
CA LEU A 114 -4.24 0.57 9.01
C LEU A 114 -3.84 -0.82 8.51
N LEU A 115 -4.04 -1.11 7.22
CA LEU A 115 -3.61 -2.37 6.61
C LEU A 115 -2.10 -2.55 6.69
N GLY A 116 -1.32 -1.52 6.36
CA GLY A 116 0.15 -1.57 6.41
C GLY A 116 0.68 -1.90 7.81
N ILE A 117 0.17 -1.23 8.84
CA ILE A 117 0.56 -1.47 10.24
C ILE A 117 0.14 -2.87 10.70
N VAL A 118 -1.12 -3.22 10.52
CA VAL A 118 -1.68 -4.49 11.04
C VAL A 118 -1.05 -5.70 10.35
N LEU A 119 -0.99 -5.68 9.01
CA LEU A 119 -0.40 -6.78 8.23
C LEU A 119 1.12 -6.84 8.43
N GLY A 120 1.80 -5.69 8.45
CA GLY A 120 3.24 -5.61 8.69
C GLY A 120 3.64 -6.20 10.04
N ALA A 121 2.95 -5.81 11.12
CA ALA A 121 3.14 -6.38 12.45
C ALA A 121 2.82 -7.88 12.48
N TYR A 122 1.73 -8.31 11.84
CA TYR A 122 1.36 -9.72 11.74
C TYR A 122 2.48 -10.59 11.16
N TYR A 123 3.02 -10.21 9.99
CA TYR A 123 4.06 -11.01 9.33
C TYR A 123 5.39 -11.01 10.09
N LEU A 124 5.74 -9.91 10.77
CA LEU A 124 6.89 -9.90 11.67
C LEU A 124 6.72 -10.88 12.83
N LEU A 125 5.57 -10.85 13.50
CA LEU A 125 5.28 -11.70 14.66
C LEU A 125 5.25 -13.19 14.29
N VAL A 126 4.64 -13.54 13.16
CA VAL A 126 4.60 -14.94 12.68
C VAL A 126 5.98 -15.42 12.25
N SER A 127 6.78 -14.56 11.61
CA SER A 127 8.13 -14.95 11.17
C SER A 127 9.08 -15.23 12.33
N ARG A 128 9.00 -14.48 13.44
CA ARG A 128 9.83 -14.69 14.64
C ARG A 128 9.60 -16.08 15.25
N LYS A 129 8.34 -16.55 15.26
CA LYS A 129 7.97 -17.86 15.80
C LYS A 129 8.53 -19.03 14.98
N SER A 130 8.66 -18.85 13.67
CA SER A 130 9.27 -19.88 12.81
C SER A 130 10.75 -20.07 13.13
N SER A 131 11.48 -18.99 13.44
CA SER A 131 12.91 -19.05 13.76
C SER A 131 13.19 -19.63 15.15
N SER A 132 12.33 -19.35 16.14
CA SER A 132 12.51 -19.89 17.51
C SER A 132 12.28 -21.40 17.62
N ASN A 133 11.44 -21.98 16.76
CA ASN A 133 11.14 -23.42 16.77
C ASN A 133 12.25 -24.29 16.18
N VAL A 134 13.25 -23.71 15.51
CA VAL A 134 14.39 -24.44 14.93
C VAL A 134 15.59 -24.48 15.90
N ALA A 135 15.55 -23.69 16.97
CA ALA A 135 16.65 -23.52 17.93
C ALA A 135 16.47 -24.32 19.25
N LEU A 136 15.53 -25.27 19.30
CA LEU A 136 15.30 -26.20 20.41
C LEU A 136 15.34 -27.64 19.86
#